data_AF-A0A519D2V2-F1
#
_entry.id   AF-A0A519D2V2-F1
#
_cell.length_a   1.000
_cell.length_b   1.000
_cell.length_c   1.000
_cell.angle_alpha   90.00
_cell.angle_beta   90.00
_cell.angle_gamma   90.00
#
_symmetry.space_group_name_H-M   'P 1'
#
loop_
_entity.id
_entity.type
_entity.pdbx_description
1 polymer ?
#
loop_
_entity_poly.entity_id
_entity_poly.type
_entity_poly.pdbx_seq_one_letter_code
_entity_poly.pdbx_strand_id
1 'polypeptide(L)'
;MLKKIGVFLMLLSIILAIILILDKNSELEFVDSARILIGLSDKDSSQCNACSIDGKYFLNGCKHCEQDGIFMMTHTSQGNPYSTGWGNNEGLYIGDENCSGQKNFKNTKAVSGDTYGVKIEREGIEFQTTLYTDQTFSEIFEDVSVTMCSEPTDLRFFRISTEDGNPAGDGGRILGYIDDIKLWEGNELIFDESFDSCMNKTCENKWFLNNPDMIYIDPINKNLFFDSQVTGTNDNIHHDLGKTISDESWTLRFILHIEEFDEYPKYVGFIPLDKISRVIVFWIPIFVLPIISVFLLKNIQNKKTKSLLISNVSLIIIIILMTILKNIDL
;
A
#
# COMPACT_ATOMS: atom_id res chain seq x y z
N MET A 1 -47.87 -21.09 16.98
CA MET A 1 -47.18 -20.24 15.97
C MET A 1 -45.94 -19.58 16.55
N LEU A 2 -46.06 -18.78 17.62
CA LEU A 2 -44.96 -18.06 18.29
C LEU A 2 -43.74 -18.93 18.65
N LYS A 3 -43.95 -20.17 19.11
CA LYS A 3 -42.85 -21.12 19.39
C LYS A 3 -42.02 -21.45 18.15
N LYS A 4 -42.66 -21.64 16.99
CA LYS A 4 -41.94 -21.95 15.74
C LYS A 4 -41.12 -20.73 15.30
N ILE A 5 -41.67 -19.52 15.48
CA ILE A 5 -41.00 -18.25 15.19
C ILE A 5 -39.78 -18.07 16.10
N GLY A 6 -39.93 -18.22 17.43
CA GLY A 6 -38.80 -18.07 18.36
C GLY A 6 -37.66 -19.08 18.13
N VAL A 7 -37.99 -20.33 17.76
CA VAL A 7 -36.96 -21.32 17.38
C VAL A 7 -36.27 -20.94 16.06
N PHE A 8 -37.04 -20.46 15.07
CA PHE A 8 -36.50 -20.02 13.78
C PHE A 8 -35.52 -18.85 13.93
N LEU A 9 -35.88 -17.82 14.70
CA LEU A 9 -35.03 -16.65 14.94
C LEU A 9 -33.70 -17.03 15.63
N MET A 10 -33.73 -17.98 16.57
CA MET A 10 -32.51 -18.54 17.17
C MET A 10 -31.63 -19.27 16.14
N LEU A 11 -32.22 -20.14 15.31
CA LEU A 11 -31.46 -20.83 14.27
C LEU A 11 -30.85 -19.84 13.28
N LEU A 12 -31.60 -18.80 12.90
CA LEU A 12 -31.10 -17.75 12.02
C LEU A 12 -29.90 -17.00 12.63
N SER A 13 -29.94 -16.67 13.93
CA SER A 13 -28.79 -16.04 14.60
C SER A 13 -27.55 -16.92 14.62
N ILE A 14 -27.70 -18.25 14.80
CA ILE A 14 -26.58 -19.19 14.76
C ILE A 14 -25.99 -19.23 13.34
N ILE A 15 -26.84 -19.31 12.32
CA ILE A 15 -26.39 -19.33 10.92
C ILE A 15 -25.63 -18.05 10.58
N LEU A 16 -26.15 -16.88 10.96
CA LEU A 16 -25.48 -15.60 10.74
C LEU A 16 -24.14 -15.51 11.47
N ALA A 17 -24.06 -16.04 12.70
CA ALA A 17 -22.80 -16.10 13.45
C ALA A 17 -21.77 -17.02 12.79
N ILE A 18 -22.19 -18.19 12.31
CA ILE A 18 -21.30 -19.11 11.57
C ILE A 18 -20.80 -18.44 10.29
N ILE A 19 -21.69 -17.80 9.53
CA ILE A 19 -21.33 -17.06 8.32
C ILE A 19 -20.31 -15.97 8.64
N LEU A 20 -20.52 -15.16 9.69
CA LEU A 20 -19.58 -14.12 10.10
C LEU A 20 -18.21 -14.69 10.53
N ILE A 21 -18.20 -15.84 11.22
CA ILE A 21 -16.95 -16.52 11.61
C ILE A 21 -16.21 -17.03 10.37
N LEU A 22 -16.92 -17.65 9.43
CA LEU A 22 -16.34 -18.13 8.18
C LEU A 22 -15.81 -16.97 7.34
N ASP A 23 -16.55 -15.86 7.28
CA ASP A 23 -16.16 -14.64 6.55
C ASP A 23 -14.90 -14.03 7.16
N LYS A 24 -14.85 -13.91 8.49
CA LYS A 24 -13.67 -13.42 9.21
C LYS A 24 -12.47 -14.37 9.10
N ASN A 25 -12.68 -15.67 9.09
CA ASN A 25 -11.60 -16.65 8.92
C ASN A 25 -11.15 -16.79 7.46
N SER A 26 -11.94 -16.29 6.51
CA SER A 26 -11.55 -16.13 5.11
C SER A 26 -10.87 -14.80 4.83
N GLU A 27 -10.64 -13.97 5.86
CA GLU A 27 -9.75 -12.82 5.76
C GLU A 27 -8.38 -13.37 5.31
N LEU A 28 -8.03 -13.18 4.03
CA LEU A 28 -6.69 -13.38 3.52
C LEU A 28 -5.72 -12.66 4.46
N GLU A 29 -4.64 -13.35 4.85
CA GLU A 29 -3.57 -12.77 5.68
C GLU A 29 -3.23 -11.38 5.14
N PHE A 30 -3.15 -10.39 6.04
CA PHE A 30 -2.89 -8.97 5.79
C PHE A 30 -2.12 -8.75 4.49
N VAL A 31 -2.87 -8.52 3.40
CA VAL A 31 -2.26 -8.19 2.12
C VAL A 31 -1.79 -6.75 2.24
N ASP A 32 -0.58 -6.48 1.81
CA ASP A 32 -0.07 -5.11 1.78
C ASP A 32 -0.83 -4.25 0.76
N SER A 33 -0.72 -2.92 0.88
CA SER A 33 -1.18 -2.04 -0.18
C SER A 33 -0.18 -2.03 -1.33
N ALA A 34 -0.65 -2.06 -2.57
CA ALA A 34 0.18 -1.79 -3.74
C ALA A 34 0.79 -0.39 -3.61
N ARG A 35 2.03 -0.24 -4.08
CA ARG A 35 2.77 1.01 -4.01
C ARG A 35 3.79 1.13 -5.13
N ILE A 36 4.22 2.34 -5.42
CA ILE A 36 5.31 2.64 -6.35
C ILE A 36 6.19 3.71 -5.71
N LEU A 37 7.50 3.46 -5.72
CA LEU A 37 8.55 4.34 -5.25
C LEU A 37 9.29 4.89 -6.46
N ILE A 38 9.59 6.18 -6.48
CA ILE A 38 10.30 6.85 -7.57
C ILE A 38 11.32 7.80 -6.94
N GLY A 39 12.61 7.65 -7.25
CA GLY A 39 13.65 8.47 -6.62
C GLY A 39 15.08 8.02 -6.90
N LEU A 40 15.97 8.43 -6.00
CA LEU A 40 17.42 8.18 -6.09
C LEU A 40 17.87 7.27 -4.94
N SER A 41 18.79 6.35 -5.24
CA SER A 41 19.36 5.40 -4.28
C SER A 41 20.86 5.17 -4.49
N ASP A 42 21.55 4.77 -3.42
CA ASP A 42 22.94 4.31 -3.44
C ASP A 42 23.10 2.89 -4.04
N LYS A 43 22.01 2.11 -4.05
CA LYS A 43 22.01 0.73 -4.52
C LYS A 43 21.12 0.55 -5.74
N ASP A 44 21.57 -0.36 -6.60
CA ASP A 44 20.74 -0.85 -7.67
C ASP A 44 19.57 -1.68 -7.12
N SER A 45 18.49 -1.78 -7.89
CA SER A 45 17.27 -2.46 -7.42
C SER A 45 17.42 -3.99 -7.29
N SER A 46 18.45 -4.60 -7.88
CA SER A 46 18.72 -6.03 -7.76
C SER A 46 19.30 -6.44 -6.40
N GLN A 47 19.86 -5.48 -5.66
CA GLN A 47 20.34 -5.70 -4.30
C GLN A 47 19.20 -5.74 -3.27
N CYS A 48 17.99 -5.31 -3.66
CA CYS A 48 16.78 -5.28 -2.83
C CYS A 48 15.87 -6.52 -3.00
N ASN A 49 16.45 -7.67 -3.37
CA ASN A 49 15.70 -8.85 -3.81
C ASN A 49 15.26 -9.83 -2.70
N ALA A 50 15.68 -9.63 -1.43
CA ALA A 50 15.46 -10.59 -0.35
C ALA A 50 14.77 -9.97 0.87
N CYS A 51 13.66 -10.57 1.28
CA CYS A 51 12.91 -10.23 2.50
C CYS A 51 13.18 -11.28 3.58
N SER A 52 13.32 -10.90 4.86
CA SER A 52 13.43 -11.85 5.97
C SER A 52 12.28 -11.68 6.97
N ILE A 53 11.53 -12.76 7.20
CA ILE A 53 10.74 -12.95 8.43
C ILE A 53 11.21 -14.29 9.01
N ASP A 54 11.69 -14.29 10.26
CA ASP A 54 12.07 -15.50 11.00
C ASP A 54 13.04 -16.46 10.26
N GLY A 55 14.01 -15.92 9.53
CA GLY A 55 15.05 -16.70 8.86
C GLY A 55 14.60 -17.46 7.60
N LYS A 56 13.40 -17.19 7.08
CA LYS A 56 12.97 -17.63 5.75
C LYS A 56 13.11 -16.47 4.77
N TYR A 57 13.95 -16.68 3.76
CA TYR A 57 14.06 -15.79 2.63
C TYR A 57 12.90 -16.05 1.68
N PHE A 58 12.07 -15.04 1.46
CA PHE A 58 11.12 -15.06 0.36
C PHE A 58 11.81 -14.44 -0.85
N LEU A 59 11.92 -15.21 -1.92
CA LEU A 59 12.33 -14.67 -3.21
C LEU A 59 11.15 -13.88 -3.76
N ASN A 60 11.37 -12.57 -3.82
CA ASN A 60 10.54 -11.50 -4.33
C ASN A 60 9.53 -10.90 -3.31
N GLY A 61 9.59 -9.58 -3.20
CA GLY A 61 8.79 -8.74 -2.31
C GLY A 61 9.52 -8.33 -1.02
N CYS A 62 10.50 -7.41 -1.12
CA CYS A 62 11.21 -6.86 0.03
C CYS A 62 10.72 -5.47 0.38
N LYS A 63 10.05 -5.33 1.53
CA LYS A 63 9.67 -4.00 2.06
C LYS A 63 10.83 -3.26 2.73
N HIS A 64 11.88 -3.98 3.06
CA HIS A 64 12.99 -3.48 3.86
C HIS A 64 14.30 -3.75 3.12
N CYS A 65 14.56 -2.95 2.09
CA CYS A 65 15.88 -2.89 1.50
C CYS A 65 16.70 -1.85 2.25
N GLU A 66 17.72 -2.31 2.98
CA GLU A 66 18.74 -1.44 3.56
C GLU A 66 19.46 -0.70 2.43
N GLN A 67 19.20 0.59 2.33
CA GLN A 67 19.75 1.47 1.29
C GLN A 67 19.69 2.91 1.78
N ASP A 68 20.55 3.73 1.19
CA ASP A 68 20.47 5.17 1.26
C ASP A 68 19.61 5.64 0.10
N GLY A 69 18.70 6.58 0.35
CA GLY A 69 17.88 7.09 -0.74
C GLY A 69 16.91 8.18 -0.35
N ILE A 70 16.43 8.88 -1.38
CA ILE A 70 15.37 9.89 -1.30
C ILE A 70 14.34 9.58 -2.38
N PHE A 71 13.08 9.44 -1.97
CA PHE A 71 12.01 8.95 -2.82
C PHE A 71 10.70 9.71 -2.61
N MET A 72 9.90 9.73 -3.67
CA MET A 72 8.46 9.90 -3.59
C MET A 72 7.80 8.52 -3.67
N MET A 73 6.73 8.32 -2.91
CA MET A 73 5.90 7.12 -2.95
C MET A 73 4.45 7.50 -3.20
N THR A 74 3.76 6.68 -4.01
CA THR A 74 2.30 6.58 -3.96
C THR A 74 1.88 5.16 -3.60
N HIS A 75 0.82 5.02 -2.80
CA HIS A 75 0.29 3.73 -2.36
C HIS A 75 -1.25 3.71 -2.33
N THR A 76 -1.84 2.52 -2.45
CA THR A 76 -3.30 2.34 -2.48
C THR A 76 -3.96 2.39 -1.10
N SER A 77 -3.17 2.46 -0.01
CA SER A 77 -3.71 2.56 1.35
C SER A 77 -4.40 3.91 1.59
N GLN A 78 -5.37 3.93 2.50
CA GLN A 78 -6.25 5.09 2.71
C GLN A 78 -5.58 6.29 3.35
N GLY A 79 -6.13 7.47 3.04
CA GLY A 79 -5.81 8.73 3.69
C GLY A 79 -4.98 9.60 2.76
N ASN A 80 -3.66 9.38 2.79
CA ASN A 80 -2.69 10.17 2.06
C ASN A 80 -1.86 9.23 1.19
N PRO A 81 -2.29 8.96 -0.06
CA PRO A 81 -1.62 7.99 -0.92
C PRO A 81 -0.21 8.44 -1.28
N TYR A 82 0.03 9.76 -1.34
CA TYR A 82 1.34 10.32 -1.62
C TYR A 82 2.14 10.63 -0.36
N SER A 83 3.41 10.27 -0.40
CA SER A 83 4.38 10.66 0.62
C SER A 83 5.76 10.83 -0.01
N THR A 84 6.64 11.47 0.75
CA THR A 84 8.05 11.55 0.40
C THR A 84 8.88 11.17 1.61
N GLY A 85 10.07 10.66 1.36
CA GLY A 85 10.90 10.19 2.43
C GLY A 85 12.30 9.81 2.01
N TRP A 86 13.07 9.46 3.03
CA TRP A 86 14.46 9.13 2.94
C TRP A 86 14.78 7.91 3.81
N GLY A 87 15.95 7.33 3.57
CA GLY A 87 16.54 6.29 4.41
C GLY A 87 18.05 6.42 4.39
N ASN A 88 18.69 5.99 5.47
CA ASN A 88 20.13 5.87 5.60
C ASN A 88 20.46 4.52 6.24
N ASN A 89 20.78 3.53 5.42
CA ASN A 89 21.15 2.16 5.80
C ASN A 89 20.13 1.34 6.62
N GLU A 90 19.14 1.94 7.28
CA GLU A 90 18.06 1.24 8.01
C GLU A 90 16.84 0.97 7.12
N GLY A 91 16.89 1.34 5.84
CA GLY A 91 15.80 1.18 4.89
C GLY A 91 14.96 2.44 4.67
N LEU A 92 14.22 2.46 3.57
CA LEU A 92 13.47 3.64 3.15
C LEU A 92 12.31 3.96 4.11
N TYR A 93 12.06 5.26 4.31
CA TYR A 93 10.95 5.81 5.10
C TYR A 93 11.04 5.59 6.61
N ILE A 94 12.11 4.95 7.09
CA ILE A 94 12.36 4.75 8.52
C ILE A 94 13.02 6.02 9.10
N GLY A 95 14.01 6.55 8.38
CA GLY A 95 14.83 7.67 8.85
C GLY A 95 15.95 7.15 9.73
N ASP A 96 16.11 7.73 10.92
CA ASP A 96 17.06 7.28 11.92
C ASP A 96 16.51 7.47 13.35
N GLU A 97 17.34 7.17 14.36
CA GLU A 97 16.99 7.34 15.79
C GLU A 97 16.57 8.76 16.17
N ASN A 98 16.96 9.78 15.39
CA ASN A 98 16.72 11.18 15.68
C ASN A 98 15.48 11.72 14.96
N CYS A 99 15.21 11.27 13.74
CA CYS A 99 14.20 11.86 12.86
C CYS A 99 13.47 10.84 12.00
N SER A 100 12.19 11.09 11.79
CA SER A 100 11.35 10.26 10.91
C SER A 100 11.78 10.38 9.46
N GLY A 101 11.84 9.24 8.78
CA GLY A 101 12.18 9.14 7.37
C GLY A 101 11.08 9.58 6.40
N GLN A 102 9.85 9.86 6.85
CA GLN A 102 8.71 10.02 5.95
C GLN A 102 7.81 11.18 6.33
N LYS A 103 7.24 11.83 5.30
CA LYS A 103 6.17 12.81 5.46
C LYS A 103 5.13 12.70 4.35
N ASN A 104 3.87 12.78 4.75
CA ASN A 104 2.73 12.62 3.84
C ASN A 104 2.29 13.97 3.28
N PHE A 105 1.85 13.96 2.02
CA PHE A 105 1.04 15.04 1.45
C PHE A 105 -0.34 15.04 2.15
N LYS A 106 -0.89 16.21 2.42
CA LYS A 106 -2.14 16.36 3.19
C LYS A 106 -3.35 16.53 2.30
N ASN A 107 -3.18 17.18 1.15
CA ASN A 107 -4.28 17.57 0.27
C ASN A 107 -4.33 16.71 -0.99
N THR A 108 -3.19 16.20 -1.45
CA THR A 108 -3.11 15.33 -2.63
C THR A 108 -3.76 13.97 -2.37
N LYS A 109 -4.62 13.57 -3.31
CA LYS A 109 -5.19 12.24 -3.41
C LYS A 109 -4.80 11.66 -4.75
N ALA A 110 -4.67 10.34 -4.81
CA ALA A 110 -4.44 9.62 -6.05
C ALA A 110 -5.81 9.28 -6.64
N VAL A 111 -6.06 9.73 -7.87
CA VAL A 111 -7.28 9.44 -8.61
C VAL A 111 -6.89 9.01 -10.03
N SER A 112 -7.64 8.07 -10.60
CA SER A 112 -7.48 7.68 -12.00
C SER A 112 -7.60 8.89 -12.94
N GLY A 113 -6.64 9.04 -13.84
CA GLY A 113 -6.52 10.16 -14.77
C GLY A 113 -5.68 11.34 -14.26
N ASP A 114 -5.16 11.29 -13.03
CA ASP A 114 -4.31 12.36 -12.50
C ASP A 114 -2.96 12.44 -13.23
N THR A 115 -2.47 13.67 -13.37
CA THR A 115 -1.14 13.96 -13.90
C THR A 115 -0.51 15.05 -13.04
N TYR A 116 0.72 14.81 -12.58
CA TYR A 116 1.46 15.77 -11.78
C TYR A 116 2.87 15.97 -12.34
N GLY A 117 3.30 17.23 -12.46
CA GLY A 117 4.73 17.53 -12.49
C GLY A 117 5.29 17.28 -11.10
N VAL A 118 6.33 16.45 -10.97
CA VAL A 118 6.96 16.15 -9.68
C VAL A 118 8.37 16.71 -9.66
N LYS A 119 8.69 17.47 -8.62
CA LYS A 119 10.05 18.00 -8.39
C LYS A 119 10.52 17.61 -7.00
N ILE A 120 11.67 16.94 -6.91
CA ILE A 120 12.37 16.64 -5.66
C ILE A 120 13.66 17.47 -5.66
N GLU A 121 13.83 18.36 -4.68
CA GLU A 121 15.00 19.21 -4.51
C GLU A 121 15.69 18.90 -3.20
N ARG A 122 16.99 18.60 -3.22
CA ARG A 122 17.84 18.46 -2.03
C ARG A 122 18.71 19.72 -1.89
N GLU A 123 18.80 20.22 -0.66
CA GLU A 123 19.75 21.25 -0.23
C GLU A 123 20.33 20.86 1.13
N GLY A 124 21.53 20.26 1.12
CA GLY A 124 22.19 19.71 2.29
C GLY A 124 21.36 18.64 2.99
N ILE A 125 20.97 18.93 4.22
CA ILE A 125 20.18 18.04 5.09
C ILE A 125 18.67 18.16 4.86
N GLU A 126 18.21 19.07 4.00
CA GLU A 126 16.79 19.22 3.71
C GLU A 126 16.50 18.77 2.28
N PHE A 127 15.32 18.18 2.09
CA PHE A 127 14.78 18.03 0.75
C PHE A 127 13.29 18.38 0.73
N GLN A 128 12.82 18.84 -0.43
CA GLN A 128 11.43 19.21 -0.67
C GLN A 128 10.92 18.49 -1.91
N THR A 129 9.76 17.85 -1.78
CA THR A 129 9.02 17.29 -2.91
C THR A 129 7.82 18.17 -3.19
N THR A 130 7.72 18.68 -4.41
CA THR A 130 6.65 19.56 -4.89
C THR A 130 5.88 18.89 -6.01
N LEU A 131 4.55 18.92 -5.91
CA LEU A 131 3.63 18.51 -6.95
C LEU A 131 3.08 19.74 -7.66
N TYR A 132 3.04 19.69 -8.98
CA TYR A 132 2.52 20.72 -9.86
C TYR A 132 1.30 20.19 -10.61
N THR A 133 0.28 21.04 -10.80
CA THR A 133 -0.91 20.71 -11.61
C THR A 133 -0.63 20.74 -13.11
N ASP A 134 0.54 21.26 -13.50
CA ASP A 134 0.97 21.41 -14.89
C ASP A 134 2.32 20.74 -15.15
N GLN A 135 2.56 20.42 -16.43
CA GLN A 135 3.80 19.79 -16.90
C GLN A 135 4.96 20.79 -17.08
N THR A 136 4.71 22.09 -16.94
CA THR A 136 5.69 23.16 -17.08
C THR A 136 6.34 23.56 -15.75
N PHE A 137 5.92 22.93 -14.65
CA PHE A 137 6.37 23.20 -13.29
C PHE A 137 6.12 24.64 -12.84
N SER A 138 4.93 25.19 -13.15
CA SER A 138 4.59 26.59 -12.87
C SER A 138 3.56 26.80 -11.75
N GLU A 139 2.53 25.96 -11.70
CA GLU A 139 1.45 26.02 -10.72
C GLU A 139 1.63 24.92 -9.67
N ILE A 140 2.05 25.32 -8.47
CA ILE A 140 2.25 24.41 -7.33
C ILE A 140 0.87 23.96 -6.82
N PHE A 141 0.68 22.65 -6.73
CA PHE A 141 -0.46 22.03 -6.08
C PHE A 141 -0.22 21.88 -4.56
N GLU A 142 0.85 21.19 -4.19
CA GLU A 142 1.27 20.97 -2.80
C GLU A 142 2.77 20.68 -2.74
N ASP A 143 3.44 21.11 -1.68
CA ASP A 143 4.83 20.80 -1.39
C ASP A 143 5.02 20.26 0.03
N VAL A 144 6.02 19.41 0.20
CA VAL A 144 6.36 18.77 1.47
C VAL A 144 7.87 18.76 1.64
N SER A 145 8.35 19.45 2.68
CA SER A 145 9.77 19.43 3.08
C SER A 145 10.04 18.45 4.22
N VAL A 146 11.18 17.77 4.17
CA VAL A 146 11.69 16.84 5.18
C VAL A 146 13.12 17.22 5.54
N THR A 147 13.43 17.26 6.84
CA THR A 147 14.79 17.42 7.35
C THR A 147 15.35 16.03 7.66
N MET A 148 16.53 15.73 7.13
CA MET A 148 17.27 14.51 7.35
C MET A 148 18.23 14.70 8.53
N CYS A 149 18.32 13.73 9.42
CA CYS A 149 19.17 13.81 10.61
C CYS A 149 20.45 12.98 10.50
N SER A 150 20.50 12.15 9.47
CA SER A 150 21.70 11.58 8.89
C SER A 150 21.52 11.61 7.38
N GLU A 151 22.60 11.87 6.65
CA GLU A 151 22.51 12.14 5.21
C GLU A 151 22.60 10.84 4.41
N PRO A 152 21.65 10.54 3.51
CA PRO A 152 21.85 9.54 2.47
C PRO A 152 23.05 9.94 1.61
N THR A 153 24.00 9.03 1.48
CA THR A 153 25.25 9.23 0.73
C THR A 153 25.31 8.32 -0.49
N ASP A 154 26.27 8.57 -1.38
CA ASP A 154 26.59 7.70 -2.52
C ASP A 154 25.43 7.44 -3.50
N LEU A 155 24.42 8.32 -3.53
CA LEU A 155 23.27 8.21 -4.43
C LEU A 155 23.74 8.18 -5.90
N ARG A 156 23.35 7.15 -6.64
CA ARG A 156 23.85 6.86 -8.00
C ARG A 156 22.81 6.31 -8.96
N PHE A 157 21.74 5.71 -8.43
CA PHE A 157 20.73 5.04 -9.24
C PHE A 157 19.44 5.84 -9.23
N PHE A 158 18.91 6.16 -10.41
CA PHE A 158 17.50 6.49 -10.53
C PHE A 158 16.70 5.18 -10.52
N ARG A 159 15.79 5.03 -9.56
CA ARG A 159 15.09 3.77 -9.29
C ARG A 159 13.60 3.98 -9.23
N ILE A 160 12.89 3.03 -9.83
CA ILE A 160 11.46 2.83 -9.65
C ILE A 160 11.21 1.41 -9.17
N SER A 161 10.38 1.26 -8.15
CA SER A 161 10.16 -0.03 -7.50
C SER A 161 8.77 -0.11 -6.92
N THR A 162 8.14 -1.27 -6.98
CA THR A 162 6.89 -1.50 -6.26
C THR A 162 7.13 -1.94 -4.83
N GLU A 163 8.24 -2.64 -4.58
CA GLU A 163 8.53 -3.22 -3.25
C GLU A 163 7.32 -3.94 -2.67
N ASP A 164 6.62 -4.71 -3.51
CA ASP A 164 5.37 -5.33 -3.10
C ASP A 164 5.60 -6.31 -1.96
N GLY A 165 4.61 -6.41 -1.08
CA GLY A 165 4.61 -7.40 -0.01
C GLY A 165 4.50 -8.82 -0.54
N ASN A 166 4.88 -9.78 0.28
CA ASN A 166 4.61 -11.21 0.09
C ASN A 166 3.82 -11.71 1.32
N PRO A 167 2.71 -12.46 1.17
CA PRO A 167 2.15 -13.08 -0.04
C PRO A 167 1.49 -12.12 -1.03
N ALA A 168 1.34 -12.59 -2.27
CA ALA A 168 0.48 -11.97 -3.28
C ALA A 168 -0.97 -11.86 -2.76
N GLY A 169 -1.68 -10.79 -3.14
CA GLY A 169 -3.06 -10.62 -2.76
C GLY A 169 -3.71 -9.36 -3.34
N ASP A 170 -4.94 -9.12 -2.91
CA ASP A 170 -5.70 -7.93 -3.32
C ASP A 170 -5.29 -6.71 -2.48
N GLY A 171 -4.21 -6.06 -2.93
CA GLY A 171 -3.66 -4.85 -2.33
C GLY A 171 -4.14 -3.56 -3.00
N GLY A 172 -5.13 -3.62 -3.88
CA GLY A 172 -5.39 -2.54 -4.85
C GLY A 172 -4.35 -2.52 -5.98
N ARG A 173 -4.42 -1.49 -6.82
CA ARG A 173 -3.60 -1.34 -8.03
C ARG A 173 -3.27 0.11 -8.34
N ILE A 174 -2.06 0.36 -8.83
CA ILE A 174 -1.65 1.66 -9.37
C ILE A 174 -1.04 1.42 -10.74
N LEU A 175 -1.75 1.81 -11.79
CA LEU A 175 -1.27 1.72 -13.16
C LEU A 175 -1.03 3.12 -13.70
N GLY A 176 0.13 3.31 -14.32
CA GLY A 176 0.56 4.61 -14.77
C GLY A 176 1.88 4.58 -15.52
N TYR A 177 2.42 5.77 -15.76
CA TYR A 177 3.71 5.92 -16.42
C TYR A 177 4.41 7.22 -16.00
N ILE A 178 5.70 7.28 -16.32
CA ILE A 178 6.58 8.43 -16.10
C ILE A 178 7.22 8.82 -17.43
N ASP A 179 7.33 10.11 -17.67
CA ASP A 179 8.06 10.72 -18.78
C ASP A 179 8.82 11.98 -18.34
N ASP A 180 9.64 12.51 -19.26
CA ASP A 180 10.46 13.72 -19.10
C ASP A 180 11.29 13.77 -17.80
N ILE A 181 12.08 12.71 -17.55
CA ILE A 181 12.93 12.62 -16.37
C ILE A 181 14.18 13.48 -16.57
N LYS A 182 14.42 14.41 -15.65
CA LYS A 182 15.59 15.29 -15.67
C LYS A 182 16.20 15.43 -14.30
N LEU A 183 17.52 15.34 -14.22
CA LEU A 183 18.30 15.50 -12.99
C LEU A 183 19.36 16.59 -13.19
N TRP A 184 19.35 17.56 -12.28
CA TRP A 184 20.36 18.61 -12.21
C TRP A 184 21.19 18.48 -10.95
N GLU A 185 22.49 18.74 -11.06
CA GLU A 185 23.41 18.91 -9.95
C GLU A 185 23.83 20.40 -9.93
N GLY A 186 23.33 21.14 -8.94
CA GLY A 186 23.28 22.60 -9.03
C GLY A 186 22.56 23.07 -10.31
N ASN A 187 23.28 23.71 -11.23
CA ASN A 187 22.74 24.21 -12.50
C ASN A 187 23.08 23.31 -13.72
N GLU A 188 23.83 22.23 -13.52
CA GLU A 188 24.25 21.33 -14.61
C GLU A 188 23.21 20.21 -14.79
N LEU A 189 22.69 20.05 -16.00
CA LEU A 189 21.83 18.92 -16.36
C LEU A 189 22.71 17.68 -16.55
N ILE A 190 22.59 16.70 -15.65
CA ILE A 190 23.43 15.49 -15.65
C ILE A 190 22.71 14.24 -16.16
N PHE A 191 21.37 14.25 -16.20
CA PHE A 191 20.56 13.19 -16.77
C PHE A 191 19.28 13.78 -17.39
N ASP A 192 18.92 13.31 -18.58
CA ASP A 192 17.75 13.73 -19.35
C ASP A 192 17.24 12.53 -20.17
N GLU A 193 16.03 12.07 -19.86
CA GLU A 193 15.40 10.94 -20.54
C GLU A 193 13.95 11.26 -20.88
N SER A 194 13.64 11.18 -22.19
CA SER A 194 12.31 11.40 -22.78
C SER A 194 11.74 10.12 -23.40
N PHE A 195 12.50 9.03 -23.42
CA PHE A 195 12.16 7.72 -24.00
C PHE A 195 11.85 7.71 -25.51
N ASP A 196 11.86 8.87 -26.17
CA ASP A 196 11.60 9.06 -27.60
C ASP A 196 12.48 8.20 -28.52
N SER A 197 13.71 7.92 -28.08
CA SER A 197 14.71 7.16 -28.83
C SER A 197 14.72 5.66 -28.51
N CYS A 198 13.95 5.22 -27.52
CA CYS A 198 13.97 3.85 -27.06
C CYS A 198 13.24 2.93 -28.05
N MET A 199 13.92 1.86 -28.48
CA MET A 199 13.35 0.88 -29.42
C MET A 199 12.91 -0.43 -28.76
N ASN A 200 13.17 -0.60 -27.46
CA ASN A 200 12.84 -1.80 -26.71
C ASN A 200 12.61 -1.50 -25.22
N LYS A 201 12.14 -2.50 -24.47
CA LYS A 201 11.81 -2.40 -23.04
C LYS A 201 12.96 -1.96 -22.13
N THR A 202 14.21 -2.10 -22.57
CA THR A 202 15.42 -1.77 -21.78
C THR A 202 16.11 -0.49 -22.26
N CYS A 203 15.54 0.17 -23.28
CA CYS A 203 16.17 1.25 -24.04
C CYS A 203 17.64 0.94 -24.40
N GLU A 204 17.86 -0.16 -25.12
CA GLU A 204 19.19 -0.62 -25.52
C GLU A 204 20.12 -0.99 -24.34
N ASN A 205 19.55 -1.60 -23.30
CA ASN A 205 20.23 -1.99 -22.06
C ASN A 205 20.74 -0.81 -21.20
N LYS A 206 20.22 0.40 -21.45
CA LYS A 206 20.42 1.55 -20.55
C LYS A 206 19.66 1.39 -19.24
N TRP A 207 18.54 0.68 -19.27
CA TRP A 207 17.71 0.40 -18.10
C TRP A 207 17.76 -1.08 -17.76
N PHE A 208 17.90 -1.38 -16.47
CA PHE A 208 17.87 -2.73 -15.94
C PHE A 208 16.51 -3.02 -15.31
N LEU A 209 15.90 -4.15 -15.64
CA LEU A 209 14.53 -4.52 -15.26
C LEU A 209 14.52 -5.88 -14.56
N ASN A 210 13.80 -6.01 -13.45
CA ASN A 210 13.58 -7.30 -12.79
C ASN A 210 12.32 -8.02 -13.28
N ASN A 211 11.25 -7.28 -13.60
CA ASN A 211 9.99 -7.82 -14.11
C ASN A 211 9.43 -6.94 -15.25
N PRO A 212 9.83 -7.21 -16.50
CA PRO A 212 9.47 -6.38 -17.65
C PRO A 212 8.00 -6.50 -18.08
N ASP A 213 7.21 -7.35 -17.42
CA ASP A 213 5.76 -7.43 -17.65
C ASP A 213 5.01 -6.39 -16.81
N MET A 214 5.58 -5.98 -15.66
CA MET A 214 4.95 -5.03 -14.73
C MET A 214 5.57 -3.64 -14.81
N ILE A 215 6.89 -3.51 -15.05
CA ILE A 215 7.56 -2.21 -15.17
C ILE A 215 8.57 -2.26 -16.31
N TYR A 216 8.43 -1.35 -17.29
CA TYR A 216 9.28 -1.33 -18.48
C TYR A 216 9.24 0.00 -19.24
N ILE A 217 10.20 0.20 -20.15
CA ILE A 217 10.12 1.30 -21.12
C ILE A 217 9.18 0.90 -22.26
N ASP A 218 8.10 1.63 -22.48
CA ASP A 218 7.20 1.42 -23.60
C ASP A 218 7.69 2.21 -24.83
N PRO A 219 8.27 1.56 -25.85
CA PRO A 219 8.77 2.25 -27.04
C PRO A 219 7.65 2.77 -27.96
N ILE A 220 6.41 2.29 -27.79
CA ILE A 220 5.27 2.73 -28.59
C ILE A 220 4.72 4.04 -28.02
N ASN A 221 4.50 4.06 -26.70
CA ASN A 221 3.96 5.23 -26.00
C ASN A 221 5.05 6.21 -25.53
N LYS A 222 6.33 5.83 -25.64
CA LYS A 222 7.51 6.66 -25.32
C LYS A 222 7.51 7.13 -23.87
N ASN A 223 7.30 6.19 -22.97
CA ASN A 223 7.28 6.44 -21.53
C ASN A 223 7.86 5.25 -20.76
N LEU A 224 8.05 5.42 -19.46
CA LEU A 224 8.31 4.33 -18.53
C LEU A 224 6.99 3.92 -17.88
N PHE A 225 6.47 2.77 -18.28
CA PHE A 225 5.22 2.22 -17.78
C PHE A 225 5.43 1.43 -16.48
N PHE A 226 4.45 1.50 -15.58
CA PHE A 226 4.35 0.65 -14.40
C PHE A 226 2.91 0.19 -14.13
N ASP A 227 2.78 -1.05 -13.68
CA ASP A 227 1.55 -1.66 -13.16
C ASP A 227 1.87 -2.24 -11.78
N SER A 228 1.63 -1.44 -10.74
CA SER A 228 1.86 -1.82 -9.35
C SER A 228 0.65 -2.56 -8.79
N GLN A 229 0.86 -3.82 -8.40
CA GLN A 229 -0.11 -4.70 -7.76
C GLN A 229 0.62 -5.59 -6.76
N VAL A 230 -0.05 -6.10 -5.73
CA VAL A 230 0.59 -7.00 -4.77
C VAL A 230 0.69 -8.42 -5.34
N THR A 231 1.70 -8.62 -6.17
CA THR A 231 1.99 -9.87 -6.90
C THR A 231 2.83 -10.86 -6.09
N GLY A 232 3.31 -10.46 -4.91
CA GLY A 232 4.35 -11.21 -4.20
C GLY A 232 5.70 -11.12 -4.90
N THR A 233 5.90 -10.16 -5.82
CA THR A 233 7.20 -9.90 -6.44
C THR A 233 7.70 -8.47 -6.25
N ASN A 234 9.02 -8.27 -6.15
CA ASN A 234 9.58 -6.92 -6.15
C ASN A 234 9.81 -6.49 -7.60
N ASP A 235 8.86 -5.78 -8.18
CA ASP A 235 8.95 -5.30 -9.55
C ASP A 235 9.70 -3.98 -9.56
N ASN A 236 10.75 -3.90 -10.37
CA ASN A 236 11.63 -2.75 -10.35
C ASN A 236 12.34 -2.53 -11.68
N ILE A 237 12.72 -1.27 -11.87
CA ILE A 237 13.56 -0.78 -12.96
C ILE A 237 14.52 0.26 -12.40
N HIS A 238 15.76 0.26 -12.89
CA HIS A 238 16.73 1.30 -12.52
C HIS A 238 17.62 1.71 -13.69
N HIS A 239 18.19 2.91 -13.55
CA HIS A 239 19.23 3.45 -14.40
C HIS A 239 20.43 3.84 -13.54
N ASP A 240 21.62 3.40 -13.94
CA ASP A 240 22.89 3.82 -13.34
C ASP A 240 23.32 5.17 -13.96
N LEU A 241 23.38 6.22 -13.13
CA LEU A 241 23.80 7.57 -13.58
C LEU A 241 25.28 7.63 -13.98
N GLY A 242 26.05 6.55 -13.76
CA GLY A 242 27.46 6.43 -14.11
C GLY A 242 28.42 7.14 -13.14
N LYS A 243 27.88 7.98 -12.24
CA LYS A 243 28.58 8.63 -11.14
C LYS A 243 27.67 8.77 -9.92
N THR A 244 28.27 8.89 -8.75
CA THR A 244 27.61 9.40 -7.56
C THR A 244 27.22 10.85 -7.75
N ILE A 245 26.03 11.24 -7.30
CA ILE A 245 25.56 12.63 -7.26
C ILE A 245 25.98 13.30 -5.97
N SER A 246 26.09 14.63 -5.99
CA SER A 246 26.49 15.46 -4.85
C SER A 246 25.53 15.33 -3.68
N ASP A 247 26.10 15.32 -2.48
CA ASP A 247 25.34 15.41 -1.23
C ASP A 247 24.91 16.84 -0.89
N GLU A 248 25.42 17.85 -1.62
CA GLU A 248 25.14 19.25 -1.35
C GLU A 248 23.81 19.73 -1.95
N SER A 249 23.61 19.56 -3.26
CA SER A 249 22.39 20.04 -3.92
C SER A 249 22.15 19.39 -5.28
N TRP A 250 20.90 18.99 -5.49
CA TRP A 250 20.41 18.50 -6.78
C TRP A 250 18.90 18.70 -6.91
N THR A 251 18.41 18.60 -8.14
CA THR A 251 16.99 18.67 -8.47
C THR A 251 16.62 17.53 -9.39
N LEU A 252 15.67 16.69 -9.00
CA LEU A 252 15.05 15.69 -9.85
C LEU A 252 13.68 16.17 -10.28
N ARG A 253 13.37 16.11 -11.58
CA ARG A 253 12.03 16.33 -12.13
C ARG A 253 11.60 15.16 -12.99
N PHE A 254 10.31 14.89 -12.96
CA PHE A 254 9.64 13.98 -13.88
C PHE A 254 8.16 14.31 -13.90
N ILE A 255 7.44 13.82 -14.90
CA ILE A 255 5.98 13.91 -14.95
C ILE A 255 5.43 12.53 -14.58
N LEU A 256 4.47 12.51 -13.66
CA LEU A 256 3.82 11.29 -13.18
C LEU A 256 2.38 11.26 -13.68
N HIS A 257 2.03 10.18 -14.39
CA HIS A 257 0.68 9.91 -14.85
C HIS A 257 0.10 8.71 -14.11
N ILE A 258 -1.09 8.87 -13.52
CA ILE A 258 -1.87 7.80 -12.92
C ILE A 258 -3.06 7.53 -13.83
N GLU A 259 -3.05 6.42 -14.56
CA GLU A 259 -4.15 6.07 -15.45
C GLU A 259 -5.29 5.38 -14.69
N GLU A 260 -4.94 4.42 -13.81
CA GLU A 260 -5.88 3.67 -12.98
C GLU A 260 -5.36 3.59 -11.55
N PHE A 261 -6.22 3.92 -10.59
CA PHE A 261 -5.96 3.81 -9.16
C PHE A 261 -7.10 3.07 -8.47
N ASP A 262 -6.83 1.83 -8.06
CA ASP A 262 -7.73 1.01 -7.27
C ASP A 262 -7.29 1.05 -5.81
N GLU A 263 -8.14 1.65 -4.97
CA GLU A 263 -7.90 1.70 -3.52
C GLU A 263 -7.76 0.29 -2.93
N TYR A 264 -6.88 0.18 -1.94
CA TYR A 264 -6.74 -1.02 -1.12
C TYR A 264 -8.12 -1.44 -0.56
N PRO A 265 -8.54 -2.71 -0.74
CA PRO A 265 -9.84 -3.17 -0.29
C PRO A 265 -10.06 -2.87 1.19
N LYS A 266 -11.18 -2.20 1.48
CA LYS A 266 -11.63 -1.97 2.86
C LYS A 266 -12.01 -3.27 3.58
N TYR A 267 -12.14 -4.36 2.84
CA TYR A 267 -12.73 -5.60 3.30
C TYR A 267 -11.83 -6.77 2.99
N VAL A 268 -11.57 -7.55 4.02
CA VAL A 268 -10.99 -8.87 3.92
C VAL A 268 -12.13 -9.81 4.35
N GLY A 269 -12.46 -10.81 3.54
CA GLY A 269 -13.58 -11.73 3.75
C GLY A 269 -14.38 -12.02 2.48
N PHE A 270 -14.96 -13.22 2.36
CA PHE A 270 -15.67 -13.66 1.15
C PHE A 270 -16.99 -12.92 0.90
N ILE A 271 -17.51 -12.17 1.87
CA ILE A 271 -18.72 -11.36 1.75
C ILE A 271 -18.35 -9.90 1.49
N PRO A 272 -18.70 -9.34 0.30
CA PRO A 272 -18.32 -7.98 -0.10
C PRO A 272 -19.25 -6.94 0.54
N LEU A 273 -19.23 -6.85 1.87
CA LEU A 273 -20.00 -5.87 2.64
C LEU A 273 -19.07 -4.93 3.37
N ASP A 274 -19.48 -3.65 3.40
CA ASP A 274 -18.72 -2.66 4.13
C ASP A 274 -18.71 -2.85 5.65
N LYS A 275 -17.81 -2.17 6.38
CA LYS A 275 -17.71 -2.32 7.84
C LYS A 275 -19.03 -2.01 8.55
N ILE A 276 -19.75 -0.98 8.11
CA ILE A 276 -21.04 -0.57 8.69
C ILE A 276 -22.12 -1.58 8.29
N SER A 277 -22.18 -1.95 7.01
CA SER A 277 -23.09 -2.96 6.47
C SER A 277 -22.90 -4.32 7.13
N ARG A 278 -21.67 -4.73 7.45
CA ARG A 278 -21.35 -5.98 8.18
C ARG A 278 -21.86 -5.92 9.62
N VAL A 279 -21.79 -4.75 10.27
CA VAL A 279 -22.42 -4.53 11.58
C VAL A 279 -23.94 -4.65 11.49
N ILE A 280 -24.55 -4.04 10.47
CA ILE A 280 -26.01 -4.04 10.30
C ILE A 280 -26.53 -5.43 9.93
N VAL A 281 -25.87 -6.15 9.03
CA VAL A 281 -26.32 -7.43 8.47
C VAL A 281 -26.01 -8.61 9.38
N PHE A 282 -24.86 -8.59 10.07
CA PHE A 282 -24.45 -9.71 10.92
C PHE A 282 -24.52 -9.37 12.41
N TRP A 283 -23.78 -8.37 12.88
CA TRP A 283 -23.64 -8.11 14.31
C TRP A 283 -24.96 -7.80 15.00
N ILE A 284 -25.76 -6.87 14.45
CA ILE A 284 -27.05 -6.49 15.04
C ILE A 284 -28.00 -7.71 15.11
N PRO A 285 -28.24 -8.47 14.02
CA PRO A 285 -29.09 -9.65 14.09
C PRO A 285 -28.58 -10.75 15.03
N ILE A 286 -27.26 -11.00 15.06
CA ILE A 286 -26.66 -12.00 15.97
C ILE A 286 -26.98 -11.67 17.43
N PHE A 287 -27.02 -10.39 17.81
CA PHE A 287 -27.34 -9.99 19.19
C PHE A 287 -28.85 -9.83 19.45
N VAL A 288 -29.60 -9.26 18.51
CA VAL A 288 -31.01 -8.90 18.73
C VAL A 288 -31.94 -10.12 18.60
N LEU A 289 -31.71 -10.98 17.61
CA LEU A 289 -32.58 -12.13 17.34
C LEU A 289 -32.66 -13.13 18.51
N PRO A 290 -31.56 -13.47 19.21
CA PRO A 290 -31.63 -14.32 20.39
C PRO A 290 -32.47 -13.72 21.52
N ILE A 291 -32.33 -12.40 21.76
CA ILE A 291 -33.08 -11.69 22.81
C ILE A 291 -34.58 -11.78 22.53
N ILE A 292 -35.00 -11.42 21.31
CA ILE A 292 -36.41 -11.53 20.87
C ILE A 292 -36.89 -12.99 21.01
N SER A 293 -36.05 -13.96 20.65
CA SER A 293 -36.38 -15.38 20.76
C SER A 293 -36.59 -15.82 22.21
N VAL A 294 -35.78 -15.33 23.16
CA VAL A 294 -35.95 -15.61 24.59
C VAL A 294 -37.30 -15.09 25.08
N PHE A 295 -37.68 -13.86 24.71
CA PHE A 295 -38.97 -13.29 25.08
C PHE A 295 -40.14 -14.12 24.53
N LEU A 296 -40.06 -14.56 23.28
CA LEU A 296 -41.08 -15.40 22.65
C LEU A 296 -41.20 -16.79 23.27
N LEU A 297 -40.15 -17.28 23.93
CA LEU A 297 -40.07 -18.62 24.51
C LEU A 297 -40.15 -18.66 26.05
N LYS A 298 -40.17 -17.50 26.72
CA LYS A 298 -40.13 -17.34 28.19
C LYS A 298 -41.21 -18.16 28.93
N ASN A 299 -42.36 -18.38 28.31
CA ASN A 299 -43.49 -19.09 28.92
C ASN A 299 -43.52 -20.60 28.61
N ILE A 300 -42.45 -21.18 28.07
CA ILE A 300 -42.43 -22.58 27.63
C ILE A 300 -41.61 -23.45 28.59
N GLN A 301 -42.27 -24.34 29.33
CA GLN A 301 -41.65 -25.26 30.31
C GLN A 301 -40.90 -26.46 29.69
N ASN A 302 -40.71 -26.52 28.37
CA ASN A 302 -40.11 -27.68 27.72
C ASN A 302 -38.59 -27.75 27.93
N LYS A 303 -38.11 -28.86 28.50
CA LYS A 303 -36.69 -29.16 28.75
C LYS A 303 -35.81 -29.00 27.50
N LYS A 304 -36.29 -29.42 26.32
CA LYS A 304 -35.54 -29.24 25.04
C LYS A 304 -35.37 -27.77 24.67
N THR A 305 -36.38 -26.94 24.94
CA THR A 305 -36.38 -25.51 24.60
C THR A 305 -35.49 -24.71 25.56
N LYS A 306 -35.46 -25.09 26.84
CA LYS A 306 -34.51 -24.54 27.84
C LYS A 306 -33.05 -24.88 27.49
N SER A 307 -32.77 -26.11 27.07
CA SER A 307 -31.42 -26.52 26.64
C SER A 307 -30.94 -25.70 25.42
N LEU A 308 -31.81 -25.49 24.43
CA LEU A 308 -31.52 -24.67 23.25
C LEU A 308 -31.23 -23.21 23.61
N LEU A 309 -31.98 -22.66 24.56
CA LEU A 309 -31.78 -21.31 25.11
C LEU A 309 -30.40 -21.16 25.77
N ILE A 310 -30.00 -22.13 26.61
CA ILE A 310 -28.70 -22.13 27.28
C ILE A 310 -27.56 -22.24 26.24
N SER A 311 -27.69 -23.14 25.26
CA SER A 311 -26.69 -23.31 24.20
C SER A 311 -26.46 -22.01 23.40
N ASN A 312 -27.54 -21.30 23.06
CA ASN A 312 -27.43 -20.03 22.33
C ASN A 312 -26.82 -18.90 23.15
N VAL A 313 -27.18 -18.79 24.43
CA VAL A 313 -26.54 -17.81 25.32
C VAL A 313 -25.04 -18.12 25.46
N SER A 314 -24.67 -19.40 25.63
CA SER A 314 -23.27 -19.81 25.66
C SER A 314 -22.52 -19.50 24.36
N LEU A 315 -23.14 -19.72 23.20
CA LEU A 315 -22.53 -19.40 21.90
C LEU A 315 -22.30 -17.89 21.74
N ILE A 316 -23.28 -17.06 22.13
CA ILE A 316 -23.14 -15.59 22.10
C ILE A 316 -22.03 -15.14 23.05
N ILE A 317 -21.94 -15.72 24.25
CA ILE A 317 -20.86 -15.44 25.21
C ILE A 317 -19.50 -15.82 24.61
N ILE A 318 -19.39 -16.98 23.95
CA ILE A 318 -18.15 -17.41 23.29
C ILE A 318 -17.76 -16.43 22.16
N ILE A 319 -18.73 -15.99 21.35
CA ILE A 319 -18.49 -14.99 20.28
C ILE A 319 -18.00 -13.67 20.87
N ILE A 320 -18.65 -13.18 21.94
CA ILE A 320 -18.23 -11.97 22.66
C ILE A 320 -16.81 -12.16 23.22
N LEU A 321 -16.54 -13.29 23.86
CA LEU A 321 -15.23 -13.58 24.46
C LEU A 321 -14.12 -13.66 23.40
N MET A 322 -14.35 -14.33 22.27
CA MET A 322 -13.40 -14.38 21.16
C MET A 322 -13.16 -13.01 20.53
N THR A 323 -14.18 -12.16 20.48
CA THR A 323 -14.07 -10.79 19.95
C THR A 323 -13.29 -9.89 20.90
N ILE A 324 -13.54 -10.02 22.20
CA ILE A 324 -12.81 -9.28 23.25
C ILE A 324 -11.35 -9.73 23.30
N LEU A 325 -11.08 -11.05 23.30
CA LEU A 325 -9.72 -11.58 23.35
C LEU A 325 -8.88 -11.13 22.15
N LYS A 326 -9.44 -11.12 20.93
CA LYS A 326 -8.73 -10.66 19.73
C LYS A 326 -8.47 -9.14 19.70
N ASN A 327 -9.15 -8.36 20.56
CA ASN A 327 -8.92 -6.92 20.72
C ASN A 327 -8.06 -6.58 21.95
N ILE A 328 -7.68 -7.57 22.76
CA ILE A 328 -6.83 -7.40 23.96
C ILE A 328 -5.34 -7.67 23.65
N ASP A 329 -5.03 -8.31 22.53
CA ASP A 329 -3.66 -8.34 21.99
C ASP A 329 -3.36 -6.95 21.36
N LEU A 330 -2.97 -6.03 22.25
CA LEU A 330 -2.28 -4.77 21.96
C LEU A 330 -0.77 -5.01 21.93
#